data_AF-A0A2Z6M1T3-F1
#
_entry.id   AF-A0A2Z6M1T3-F1
#
_cell.length_a   1.000
_cell.length_b   1.000
_cell.length_c   1.000
_cell.angle_alpha   90.00
_cell.angle_beta   90.00
_cell.angle_gamma   90.00
#
_symmetry.space_group_name_H-M   'P 1'
#
loop_
_entity.id
_entity.type
_entity.pdbx_description
1 polymer ?
#
loop_
_entity_poly.entity_id
_entity_poly.type
_entity_poly.pdbx_seq_one_letter_code
_entity_poly.pdbx_strand_id
1 'polypeptide(L)'
;METLKKSLVVTLFVILVMSDVPLARTEKSDNEKITYIVHVAKSQMPTSFDHHSIWYKSILKSVSESAEMLYTYNKALNGFSATLTVEELQSLKSQAGILKVTPDKKYKLLTTRTPEFLGLDKIASTFPTTNKSSDVIVGVLDTGVWPESKSFDDTGYGPIPRSWKGKCETGTNFTTSNCNKKLIGARFYTKGFEASMGLMNEINGARSPRDDDGHGTHTASTAVGSPVGNANLFGYANGTARGMAVGARVAAYKIVMCDRGEISRTEKGNVVKSAGGLGMVLANIETDGEQPVADAHILPATAVGFKDDLNYPSFAVVFEGGHGVEEIKHTRTLTNVGVAGTYKVLVKSDAPFVKISVEPEVLSFKTNEKKLYTVTFRTSGSKPSSSHNFGSLEWSDGKTVVRSPIAFSWKLQ
;
A
#
# COMPACT_ATOMS: atom_id res chain seq x y z
N MET A 1 76.56 -22.41 26.79
CA MET A 1 75.79 -21.21 27.15
C MET A 1 74.85 -20.92 25.99
N GLU A 2 73.53 -20.98 26.06
CA GLU A 2 72.53 -21.23 27.10
C GLU A 2 71.22 -21.37 26.29
N THR A 3 70.57 -22.54 26.32
CA THR A 3 69.24 -22.79 26.95
C THR A 3 68.04 -22.14 26.22
N LEU A 4 67.21 -22.94 25.55
CA LEU A 4 65.97 -23.60 26.04
C LEU A 4 64.74 -22.67 26.16
N LYS A 5 63.69 -22.94 25.35
CA LYS A 5 62.22 -22.89 25.63
C LYS A 5 61.48 -23.29 24.33
N LYS A 6 60.99 -24.54 24.16
CA LYS A 6 59.61 -25.06 24.43
C LYS A 6 58.53 -24.12 23.85
N SER A 7 57.56 -24.51 23.02
CA SER A 7 56.67 -25.69 23.00
C SER A 7 55.96 -25.75 21.62
N LEU A 8 55.82 -26.93 21.00
CA LEU A 8 54.57 -27.69 20.92
C LEU A 8 53.37 -26.92 20.31
N VAL A 9 53.23 -26.93 18.99
CA VAL A 9 51.95 -26.66 18.30
C VAL A 9 51.45 -28.00 17.76
N VAL A 10 50.51 -28.57 18.50
CA VAL A 10 49.71 -29.73 18.10
C VAL A 10 48.79 -29.30 16.95
N THR A 11 49.05 -29.79 15.74
CA THR A 11 48.16 -29.62 14.60
C THR A 11 46.91 -30.48 14.82
N LEU A 12 45.85 -29.85 15.32
CA LEU A 12 44.53 -30.46 15.44
C LEU A 12 43.88 -30.51 14.05
N PHE A 13 43.99 -31.65 13.35
CA PHE A 13 43.17 -31.95 12.18
C PHE A 13 41.73 -32.19 12.64
N VAL A 14 40.91 -31.13 12.68
CA VAL A 14 39.45 -31.25 12.76
C VAL A 14 38.96 -31.62 11.36
N ILE A 15 38.70 -32.92 11.15
CA ILE A 15 37.95 -33.41 10.00
C ILE A 15 36.52 -32.89 10.18
N LEU A 16 36.21 -31.78 9.51
CA LEU A 16 34.85 -31.30 9.29
C LEU A 16 34.17 -32.31 8.36
N VAL A 17 33.53 -33.30 8.96
CA VAL A 17 32.52 -34.11 8.27
C VAL A 17 31.41 -33.15 7.90
N MET A 18 31.42 -32.71 6.63
CA MET A 18 30.26 -32.13 5.97
C MET A 18 29.20 -33.22 5.95
N SER A 19 28.46 -33.36 7.05
CA SER A 19 27.10 -33.86 6.98
C SER A 19 26.34 -32.84 6.14
N ASP A 20 26.20 -33.14 4.85
CA ASP A 20 25.15 -32.61 4.01
C ASP A 20 23.83 -32.92 4.73
N VAL A 21 23.38 -31.98 5.58
CA VAL A 21 21.99 -31.93 5.98
C VAL A 21 21.29 -31.38 4.75
N PRO A 22 20.56 -32.20 3.96
CA PRO A 22 19.78 -31.65 2.87
C PRO A 22 18.85 -30.61 3.50
N LEU A 23 19.01 -29.36 3.06
CA LEU A 23 18.04 -28.31 3.28
C LEU A 23 16.71 -28.91 2.84
N ALA A 24 15.83 -29.21 3.80
CA ALA A 24 14.54 -29.81 3.52
C ALA A 24 13.79 -28.86 2.59
N ARG A 25 13.85 -29.15 1.29
CA ARG A 25 12.91 -28.63 0.32
C ARG A 25 11.62 -29.30 0.76
N THR A 26 10.69 -28.52 1.29
CA THR A 26 9.31 -28.98 1.44
C THR A 26 8.86 -29.38 0.04
N GLU A 27 8.86 -30.68 -0.24
CA GLU A 27 8.21 -31.23 -1.42
C GLU A 27 6.73 -30.88 -1.26
N LYS A 28 6.29 -29.89 -2.04
CA LYS A 28 4.86 -29.64 -2.22
C LYS A 28 4.26 -30.94 -2.73
N SER A 29 3.23 -31.44 -2.04
CA SER A 29 2.47 -32.62 -2.44
C SER A 29 2.14 -32.58 -3.93
N ASP A 30 2.33 -33.68 -4.66
CA ASP A 30 1.97 -33.81 -6.08
C ASP A 30 0.50 -33.40 -6.37
N ASN A 31 -0.34 -33.41 -5.33
CA ASN A 31 -1.75 -33.03 -5.41
C ASN A 31 -2.04 -31.53 -5.15
N GLU A 32 -1.02 -30.70 -4.92
CA GLU A 32 -1.21 -29.25 -4.71
C GLU A 32 -1.52 -28.56 -6.04
N LYS A 33 -2.69 -27.91 -6.13
CA LYS A 33 -3.10 -27.16 -7.31
C LYS A 33 -2.53 -25.74 -7.27
N ILE A 34 -1.91 -25.33 -8.39
CA ILE A 34 -1.35 -23.98 -8.58
C ILE A 34 -2.10 -23.27 -9.70
N THR A 35 -2.31 -21.96 -9.58
CA THR A 35 -2.95 -21.16 -10.64
C THR A 35 -1.94 -20.79 -11.73
N TYR A 36 -2.31 -21.00 -12.99
CA TYR A 36 -1.50 -20.67 -14.15
C TYR A 36 -2.25 -19.77 -15.14
N ILE A 37 -1.50 -18.92 -15.84
CA ILE A 37 -1.95 -18.16 -17.00
C ILE A 37 -1.48 -18.89 -18.26
N VAL A 38 -2.45 -19.30 -19.08
CA VAL A 38 -2.25 -20.13 -20.29
C VAL A 38 -2.50 -19.26 -21.52
N HIS A 39 -1.49 -19.17 -22.38
CA HIS A 39 -1.55 -18.43 -23.65
C HIS A 39 -1.84 -19.43 -24.78
N VAL A 40 -2.83 -19.11 -25.62
CA VAL A 40 -3.31 -19.99 -26.68
C VAL A 40 -3.20 -19.29 -28.03
N ALA A 41 -2.73 -20.03 -29.04
CA ALA A 41 -2.64 -19.59 -30.43
C ALA A 41 -4.04 -19.51 -31.03
N LYS A 42 -4.70 -18.35 -30.91
CA LYS A 42 -6.06 -18.15 -31.42
C LYS A 42 -6.23 -18.53 -32.90
N SER A 43 -5.19 -18.37 -33.72
CA SER A 43 -5.19 -18.75 -35.14
C SER A 43 -5.31 -20.26 -35.37
N GLN A 44 -5.04 -21.09 -34.37
CA GLN A 44 -5.16 -22.55 -34.44
C GLN A 44 -6.54 -23.05 -33.96
N MET A 45 -7.49 -22.15 -33.71
CA MET A 45 -8.85 -22.54 -33.32
C MET A 45 -9.49 -23.37 -34.44
N PRO A 46 -9.92 -24.62 -34.16
CA PRO A 46 -10.60 -25.43 -35.16
C PRO A 46 -11.90 -24.77 -35.62
N THR A 47 -12.23 -24.93 -36.90
CA THR A 47 -13.45 -24.35 -37.51
C THR A 47 -14.74 -24.91 -36.94
N SER A 48 -14.69 -26.04 -36.24
CA SER A 48 -15.82 -26.63 -35.51
C SER A 48 -16.25 -25.84 -34.27
N PHE A 49 -15.48 -24.83 -33.84
CA PHE A 49 -15.82 -23.99 -32.69
C PHE A 49 -16.30 -22.61 -33.15
N ASP A 50 -17.51 -22.24 -32.71
CA ASP A 50 -18.09 -20.92 -32.99
C ASP A 50 -17.48 -19.80 -32.15
N HIS A 51 -16.84 -20.15 -31.02
CA HIS A 51 -16.25 -19.17 -30.12
C HIS A 51 -15.05 -19.75 -29.34
N HIS A 52 -13.99 -18.94 -29.24
CA HIS A 52 -12.73 -19.30 -28.57
C HIS A 52 -12.91 -19.75 -27.12
N SER A 53 -13.89 -19.21 -26.39
CA SER A 53 -14.16 -19.64 -25.00
C SER A 53 -14.62 -21.09 -24.90
N ILE A 54 -15.34 -21.60 -25.92
CA ILE A 54 -15.78 -22.99 -25.96
C ILE A 54 -14.58 -23.88 -26.26
N TRP A 55 -13.75 -23.48 -27.23
CA TRP A 55 -12.51 -24.18 -27.56
C TRP A 55 -11.54 -24.25 -26.37
N TYR A 56 -11.31 -23.15 -25.65
CA TYR A 56 -10.43 -23.17 -24.49
C TYR A 56 -10.95 -24.08 -23.38
N LYS A 57 -12.28 -24.10 -23.16
CA LYS A 57 -12.90 -25.03 -22.22
C LYS A 57 -12.72 -26.48 -22.65
N SER A 58 -12.80 -26.79 -23.94
CA SER A 58 -12.56 -28.16 -24.42
C SER A 58 -11.11 -28.59 -24.23
N ILE A 59 -10.14 -27.70 -24.46
CA ILE A 59 -8.71 -27.97 -24.17
C ILE A 59 -8.51 -28.28 -22.69
N LEU A 60 -9.10 -27.48 -21.78
CA LEU A 60 -8.95 -27.73 -20.36
C LEU A 60 -9.60 -29.06 -19.94
N LYS A 61 -10.79 -29.33 -20.49
CA LYS A 61 -11.55 -30.55 -20.20
C LYS A 61 -10.86 -31.83 -20.70
N SER A 62 -10.13 -31.77 -21.82
CA SER A 62 -9.34 -32.91 -22.30
C SER A 62 -8.14 -33.24 -21.41
N VAL A 63 -7.73 -32.31 -20.54
CA VAL A 63 -6.67 -32.51 -19.56
C VAL A 63 -7.23 -33.05 -18.25
N SER A 64 -8.34 -32.49 -17.75
CA SER A 64 -8.96 -32.91 -16.50
C SER A 64 -10.41 -32.47 -16.42
N GLU A 65 -11.30 -33.40 -16.07
CA GLU A 65 -12.71 -33.12 -15.77
C GLU A 65 -12.88 -32.27 -14.50
N SER A 66 -11.88 -32.25 -13.62
CA SER A 66 -11.92 -31.52 -12.34
C SER A 66 -11.21 -30.16 -12.38
N ALA A 67 -10.56 -29.82 -13.48
CA ALA A 67 -9.83 -28.56 -13.61
C ALA A 67 -10.81 -27.39 -13.81
N GLU A 68 -10.68 -26.37 -12.96
CA GLU A 68 -11.54 -25.19 -12.99
C GLU A 68 -10.90 -24.05 -13.79
N MET A 69 -11.64 -23.50 -14.74
CA MET A 69 -11.26 -22.29 -15.46
C MET A 69 -11.70 -21.05 -14.69
N LEU A 70 -10.75 -20.20 -14.31
CA LEU A 70 -11.03 -18.97 -13.56
C LEU A 70 -11.49 -17.85 -14.50
N TYR A 71 -10.66 -17.53 -15.51
CA TYR A 71 -10.91 -16.45 -16.47
C TYR A 71 -10.55 -16.85 -17.90
N THR A 72 -11.17 -16.16 -18.86
CA THR A 72 -10.87 -16.28 -20.29
C THR A 72 -10.49 -14.91 -20.85
N TYR A 73 -9.46 -14.88 -21.70
CA TYR A 73 -8.88 -13.68 -22.27
C TYR A 73 -8.95 -13.71 -23.80
N ASN A 74 -9.35 -12.60 -24.43
CA ASN A 74 -9.53 -12.54 -25.88
C ASN A 74 -9.26 -11.17 -26.54
N LYS A 75 -8.73 -10.21 -25.77
CA LYS A 75 -8.46 -8.84 -26.25
C LYS A 75 -6.97 -8.57 -26.31
N ALA A 76 -6.34 -8.30 -25.17
CA ALA A 76 -4.90 -8.03 -25.08
C ALA A 76 -4.06 -9.32 -25.17
N LEU A 77 -4.63 -10.42 -24.70
CA LEU A 77 -4.06 -11.75 -24.82
C LEU A 77 -5.17 -12.76 -25.12
N ASN A 78 -4.78 -13.89 -25.71
CA ASN A 78 -5.68 -14.99 -26.04
C ASN A 78 -5.33 -16.18 -25.16
N GLY A 79 -6.30 -16.65 -24.38
CA GLY A 79 -6.11 -17.82 -23.53
C GLY A 79 -7.00 -17.80 -22.30
N PHE A 80 -6.55 -18.44 -21.22
CA PHE A 80 -7.33 -18.58 -19.99
C PHE A 80 -6.43 -18.74 -18.76
N SER A 81 -7.01 -18.61 -17.56
CA SER A 81 -6.36 -19.06 -16.33
C SER A 81 -7.10 -20.23 -15.72
N ALA A 82 -6.34 -21.15 -15.14
CA ALA A 82 -6.88 -22.36 -14.52
C ALA A 82 -5.98 -22.80 -13.36
N THR A 83 -6.58 -23.49 -12.39
CA THR A 83 -5.89 -24.10 -11.25
C THR A 83 -5.60 -25.56 -11.58
N LEU A 84 -4.32 -25.94 -11.60
CA LEU A 84 -3.84 -27.23 -12.13
C LEU A 84 -2.85 -27.90 -11.17
N THR A 85 -2.87 -29.23 -11.09
CA THR A 85 -1.75 -30.01 -10.52
C THR A 85 -0.54 -29.99 -11.45
N VAL A 86 0.58 -30.56 -11.00
CA VAL A 86 1.79 -30.66 -11.82
C VAL A 86 1.56 -31.56 -13.03
N GLU A 87 0.83 -32.67 -12.88
CA GLU A 87 0.51 -33.63 -13.94
C GLU A 87 -0.44 -33.04 -14.97
N GLU A 88 -1.48 -32.34 -14.50
CA GLU A 88 -2.43 -31.61 -15.35
C GLU A 88 -1.70 -30.53 -16.16
N LEU A 89 -0.76 -29.80 -15.55
CA LEU A 89 0.06 -28.81 -16.24
C LEU A 89 0.91 -29.42 -17.36
N GLN A 90 1.55 -30.57 -17.12
CA GLN A 90 2.37 -31.22 -18.15
C GLN A 90 1.50 -31.70 -19.32
N SER A 91 0.34 -32.28 -19.00
CA SER A 91 -0.65 -32.72 -20.00
C SER A 91 -1.24 -31.55 -20.79
N LEU A 92 -1.38 -30.38 -20.17
CA LEU A 92 -1.83 -29.18 -20.85
C LEU A 92 -0.76 -28.63 -21.80
N LYS A 93 0.52 -28.63 -21.40
CA LYS A 93 1.63 -28.13 -22.23
C LYS A 93 1.81 -28.93 -23.53
N SER A 94 1.39 -30.19 -23.57
CA SER A 94 1.44 -31.03 -24.77
C SER A 94 0.25 -30.82 -25.72
N GLN A 95 -0.78 -30.06 -25.32
CA GLN A 95 -1.93 -29.78 -26.17
C GLN A 95 -1.56 -28.84 -27.32
N ALA A 96 -2.05 -29.16 -28.52
CA ALA A 96 -1.91 -28.30 -29.69
C ALA A 96 -2.57 -26.94 -29.43
N GLY A 97 -1.91 -25.86 -29.88
CA GLY A 97 -2.37 -24.49 -29.68
C GLY A 97 -1.93 -23.85 -28.37
N ILE A 98 -1.35 -24.58 -27.41
CA ILE A 98 -0.76 -23.96 -26.21
C ILE A 98 0.60 -23.34 -26.55
N LEU A 99 0.73 -22.03 -26.34
CA LEU A 99 1.95 -21.27 -26.64
C LEU A 99 2.85 -21.12 -25.42
N LYS A 100 2.27 -20.79 -24.28
CA LYS A 100 3.02 -20.51 -23.05
C LYS A 100 2.13 -20.75 -21.85
N VAL A 101 2.71 -21.30 -20.79
CA VAL A 101 2.06 -21.41 -19.49
C VAL A 101 2.96 -20.76 -18.45
N THR A 102 2.42 -19.81 -17.69
CA THR A 102 3.18 -19.05 -16.69
C THR A 102 2.46 -19.15 -15.35
N PRO A 103 3.15 -19.43 -14.22
CA PRO A 103 2.52 -19.42 -12.91
C PRO A 103 1.99 -18.02 -12.60
N ASP A 104 0.79 -17.96 -12.03
CA ASP A 104 0.24 -16.71 -11.51
C ASP A 104 1.08 -16.24 -10.31
N LYS A 105 1.25 -14.93 -10.16
CA LYS A 105 2.13 -14.34 -9.15
C LYS A 105 1.42 -13.21 -8.42
N LYS A 106 1.55 -13.21 -7.09
CA LYS A 106 1.13 -12.08 -6.24
C LYS A 106 2.09 -10.91 -6.46
N TYR A 107 1.54 -9.75 -6.79
CA TYR A 107 2.27 -8.49 -6.85
C TYR A 107 1.91 -7.62 -5.64
N LYS A 108 2.82 -6.71 -5.26
CA LYS A 108 2.64 -5.79 -4.14
C LYS A 108 2.32 -4.40 -4.66
N LEU A 109 1.46 -3.69 -3.92
CA LEU A 109 1.17 -2.28 -4.19
C LEU A 109 2.45 -1.44 -4.10
N LEU A 110 2.61 -0.51 -5.04
CA LEU A 110 3.70 0.45 -5.06
C LEU A 110 3.10 1.86 -4.97
N THR A 111 3.19 2.50 -3.81
CA THR A 111 2.90 3.92 -3.63
C THR A 111 4.20 4.71 -3.73
N THR A 112 4.49 5.35 -4.85
CA THR A 112 5.55 6.36 -4.90
C THR A 112 4.97 7.75 -5.16
N ARG A 113 5.54 8.74 -4.44
CA ARG A 113 5.18 10.17 -4.46
C ARG A 113 5.24 10.72 -5.88
N THR A 114 4.15 11.30 -6.37
CA THR A 114 4.03 11.62 -7.82
C THR A 114 4.05 13.11 -8.20
N PRO A 115 3.58 14.10 -7.40
CA PRO A 115 3.55 15.47 -7.92
C PRO A 115 4.89 16.22 -7.86
N GLU A 116 5.56 16.26 -6.70
CA GLU A 116 6.84 16.98 -6.52
C GLU A 116 8.03 16.27 -7.16
N PHE A 117 8.00 14.92 -7.20
CA PHE A 117 9.03 14.12 -7.87
C PHE A 117 9.05 14.35 -9.38
N LEU A 118 7.87 14.54 -9.99
CA LEU A 118 7.74 14.79 -11.43
C LEU A 118 7.86 16.28 -11.80
N GLY A 119 8.10 17.17 -10.83
CA GLY A 119 8.23 18.61 -11.07
C GLY A 119 6.98 19.24 -11.70
N LEU A 120 5.79 18.65 -11.47
CA LEU A 120 4.54 19.08 -12.12
C LEU A 120 4.06 20.45 -11.62
N ASP A 121 4.53 20.88 -10.45
CA ASP A 121 4.41 22.24 -9.94
C ASP A 121 5.04 23.28 -10.88
N LYS A 122 6.09 22.90 -11.62
CA LYS A 122 6.84 23.79 -12.53
C LYS A 122 6.28 23.85 -13.95
N ILE A 123 5.44 22.90 -14.34
CA ILE A 123 4.90 22.77 -15.71
C ILE A 123 3.37 22.78 -15.79
N ALA A 124 2.67 23.02 -14.68
CA ALA A 124 1.21 23.12 -14.63
C ALA A 124 0.65 24.18 -15.61
N SER A 125 1.41 25.24 -15.92
CA SER A 125 1.07 26.28 -16.88
C SER A 125 1.27 25.88 -18.36
N THR A 126 1.94 24.75 -18.62
CA THR A 126 2.28 24.27 -19.97
C THR A 126 1.25 23.29 -20.53
N PHE A 127 0.35 22.77 -19.70
CA PHE A 127 -0.70 21.88 -20.17
C PHE A 127 -1.78 22.67 -20.90
N PRO A 128 -2.00 22.44 -22.21
CA PRO A 128 -3.06 23.12 -22.93
C PRO A 128 -4.40 22.75 -22.30
N THR A 129 -5.19 23.75 -21.94
CA THR A 129 -6.60 23.62 -21.52
C THR A 129 -7.44 23.21 -22.73
N THR A 130 -7.25 21.97 -23.19
CA THR A 130 -8.10 21.43 -24.23
C THR A 130 -9.47 21.15 -23.63
N ASN A 131 -10.50 21.81 -24.15
CA ASN A 131 -11.92 21.59 -23.85
C ASN A 131 -12.41 20.17 -24.26
N LYS A 132 -11.51 19.18 -24.39
CA LYS A 132 -11.77 17.80 -24.85
C LYS A 132 -11.36 16.72 -23.83
N SER A 133 -10.93 17.09 -22.61
CA SER A 133 -10.54 16.11 -21.59
C SER A 133 -11.68 15.18 -21.13
N SER A 134 -12.95 15.53 -21.40
CA SER A 134 -14.15 14.74 -21.06
C SER A 134 -14.29 13.39 -21.76
N ASP A 135 -13.51 13.16 -22.82
CA ASP A 135 -13.52 11.93 -23.60
C ASP A 135 -12.41 10.95 -23.19
N VAL A 136 -11.48 11.38 -22.33
CA VAL A 136 -10.42 10.51 -21.80
C VAL A 136 -10.99 9.68 -20.65
N ILE A 137 -10.72 8.38 -20.69
CA ILE A 137 -11.11 7.43 -19.64
C ILE A 137 -9.83 6.86 -19.03
N VAL A 138 -9.63 7.09 -17.74
CA VAL A 138 -8.50 6.57 -16.96
C VAL A 138 -8.96 5.30 -16.25
N GLY A 139 -8.35 4.17 -16.61
CA GLY A 139 -8.52 2.90 -15.90
C GLY A 139 -7.59 2.84 -14.69
N VAL A 140 -8.14 2.58 -13.51
CA VAL A 140 -7.39 2.45 -12.25
C VAL A 140 -7.47 1.01 -11.78
N LEU A 141 -6.33 0.31 -11.77
CA LEU A 141 -6.20 -1.08 -11.35
C LEU A 141 -5.61 -1.09 -9.94
N ASP A 142 -6.45 -1.31 -8.93
CA ASP A 142 -6.10 -1.00 -7.54
C ASP A 142 -7.00 -1.79 -6.54
N THR A 143 -7.21 -1.29 -5.31
CA THR A 143 -8.07 -1.87 -4.25
C THR A 143 -9.56 -1.60 -4.44
N GLY A 144 -9.95 -0.87 -5.50
CA GLY A 144 -11.34 -0.56 -5.83
C GLY A 144 -11.62 0.94 -5.83
N VAL A 145 -12.88 1.31 -5.61
CA VAL A 145 -13.29 2.71 -5.48
C VAL A 145 -14.40 2.90 -4.43
N TRP A 146 -14.36 4.01 -3.70
CA TRP A 146 -15.45 4.50 -2.85
C TRP A 146 -16.33 5.49 -3.61
N PRO A 147 -17.44 5.05 -4.23
CA PRO A 147 -18.19 5.83 -5.21
C PRO A 147 -18.88 7.06 -4.59
N GLU A 148 -19.20 7.06 -3.30
CA GLU A 148 -19.85 8.18 -2.61
C GLU A 148 -18.90 9.35 -2.31
N SER A 149 -17.60 9.22 -2.62
CA SER A 149 -16.66 10.31 -2.45
C SER A 149 -17.00 11.48 -3.37
N LYS A 150 -16.98 12.71 -2.83
CA LYS A 150 -17.19 13.95 -3.60
C LYS A 150 -16.20 14.11 -4.77
N SER A 151 -15.03 13.46 -4.69
CA SER A 151 -14.05 13.42 -5.78
C SER A 151 -14.56 12.68 -7.03
N PHE A 152 -15.67 11.95 -6.93
CA PHE A 152 -16.32 11.27 -8.07
C PHE A 152 -17.68 11.86 -8.42
N ASP A 153 -17.98 13.07 -7.95
CA ASP A 153 -19.12 13.85 -8.42
C ASP A 153 -19.04 14.11 -9.92
N ASP A 154 -20.17 14.00 -10.61
CA ASP A 154 -20.27 14.11 -12.07
C ASP A 154 -21.01 15.38 -12.54
N THR A 155 -21.17 16.37 -11.66
CA THR A 155 -21.75 17.66 -12.02
C THR A 155 -20.92 18.30 -13.15
N GLY A 156 -21.62 18.73 -14.21
CA GLY A 156 -20.98 19.32 -15.40
C GLY A 156 -20.47 18.31 -16.43
N TYR A 157 -20.63 16.99 -16.21
CA TYR A 157 -20.24 15.99 -17.20
C TYR A 157 -21.32 15.77 -18.27
N GLY A 158 -20.86 15.74 -19.52
CA GLY A 158 -21.66 15.27 -20.66
C GLY A 158 -21.94 13.76 -20.63
N PRO A 159 -22.72 13.24 -21.59
CA PRO A 159 -23.04 11.82 -21.68
C PRO A 159 -21.78 10.96 -21.77
N ILE A 160 -21.85 9.72 -21.28
CA ILE A 160 -20.73 8.77 -21.35
C ILE A 160 -20.36 8.53 -22.83
N PRO A 161 -19.06 8.54 -23.20
CA PRO A 161 -18.65 8.33 -24.58
C PRO A 161 -19.20 7.04 -25.16
N ARG A 162 -19.75 7.08 -26.38
CA ARG A 162 -20.34 5.90 -27.05
C ARG A 162 -19.34 4.77 -27.31
N SER A 163 -18.05 5.09 -27.34
CA SER A 163 -16.95 4.13 -27.44
C SER A 163 -16.76 3.30 -26.17
N TRP A 164 -17.28 3.75 -25.02
CA TRP A 164 -17.19 3.03 -23.76
C TRP A 164 -18.06 1.76 -23.78
N LYS A 165 -17.44 0.62 -23.50
CA LYS A 165 -18.09 -0.70 -23.42
C LYS A 165 -17.88 -1.38 -22.07
N GLY A 166 -17.39 -0.63 -21.08
CA GLY A 166 -17.22 -1.14 -19.73
C GLY A 166 -18.57 -1.36 -19.03
N LYS A 167 -18.50 -1.94 -17.83
CA LYS A 167 -19.68 -2.25 -17.02
C LYS A 167 -19.51 -1.71 -15.61
N CYS A 168 -20.63 -1.42 -14.96
CA CYS A 168 -20.70 -1.23 -13.52
C CYS A 168 -21.18 -2.56 -12.92
N GLU A 169 -20.29 -3.29 -12.27
CA GLU A 169 -20.58 -4.60 -11.70
C GLU A 169 -21.23 -4.45 -10.32
N THR A 170 -22.23 -5.28 -10.04
CA THR A 170 -22.90 -5.33 -8.74
C THR A 170 -22.17 -6.27 -7.79
N GLY A 171 -22.22 -5.97 -6.50
CA GLY A 171 -21.66 -6.82 -5.45
C GLY A 171 -22.10 -6.34 -4.06
N THR A 172 -21.43 -6.82 -3.03
CA THR A 172 -21.70 -6.39 -1.65
C THR A 172 -21.59 -4.86 -1.53
N ASN A 173 -22.66 -4.21 -1.08
CA ASN A 173 -22.74 -2.75 -0.92
C ASN A 173 -22.37 -1.93 -2.18
N PHE A 174 -22.53 -2.51 -3.37
CA PHE A 174 -22.23 -1.85 -4.64
C PHE A 174 -23.24 -2.26 -5.70
N THR A 175 -23.94 -1.29 -6.29
CA THR A 175 -24.96 -1.51 -7.31
C THR A 175 -24.63 -0.72 -8.58
N THR A 176 -25.39 -0.92 -9.65
CA THR A 176 -25.17 -0.18 -10.91
C THR A 176 -25.36 1.32 -10.77
N SER A 177 -26.14 1.80 -9.80
CA SER A 177 -26.35 3.23 -9.54
C SER A 177 -25.15 3.91 -8.88
N ASN A 178 -24.17 3.15 -8.39
CA ASN A 178 -22.93 3.69 -7.87
C ASN A 178 -21.99 4.20 -8.98
N CYS A 179 -22.22 3.81 -10.25
CA CYS A 179 -21.57 4.45 -11.38
C CYS A 179 -22.41 5.62 -11.89
N ASN A 180 -21.74 6.67 -12.33
CA ASN A 180 -22.33 7.90 -12.84
C ASN A 180 -21.54 8.36 -14.10
N LYS A 181 -21.62 9.62 -14.49
CA LYS A 181 -20.88 10.12 -15.67
C LYS A 181 -19.40 10.35 -15.39
N LYS A 182 -18.97 10.39 -14.12
CA LYS A 182 -17.58 10.52 -13.69
C LYS A 182 -16.92 9.15 -13.50
N LEU A 183 -17.46 8.33 -12.59
CA LEU A 183 -17.13 6.92 -12.41
C LEU A 183 -18.02 6.10 -13.35
N ILE A 184 -17.54 5.84 -14.57
CA ILE A 184 -18.34 5.25 -15.64
C ILE A 184 -18.28 3.71 -15.67
N GLY A 185 -17.43 3.11 -14.86
CA GLY A 185 -17.37 1.66 -14.72
C GLY A 185 -16.59 1.23 -13.50
N ALA A 186 -16.97 0.09 -12.96
CA ALA A 186 -16.40 -0.47 -11.75
C ALA A 186 -16.49 -1.99 -11.85
N ARG A 187 -15.34 -2.67 -11.77
CA ARG A 187 -15.21 -4.12 -11.90
C ARG A 187 -14.33 -4.64 -10.77
N PHE A 188 -14.44 -5.92 -10.44
CA PHE A 188 -13.58 -6.57 -9.46
C PHE A 188 -13.23 -7.99 -9.92
N TYR A 189 -12.08 -8.50 -9.50
CA TYR A 189 -11.54 -9.79 -9.95
C TYR A 189 -10.97 -10.58 -8.77
N THR A 190 -11.72 -11.55 -8.26
CA THR A 190 -11.39 -12.27 -7.01
C THR A 190 -10.95 -13.71 -7.23
N LYS A 191 -11.37 -14.35 -8.32
CA LYS A 191 -11.18 -15.80 -8.50
C LYS A 191 -9.74 -16.29 -8.39
N GLY A 192 -8.76 -15.50 -8.86
CA GLY A 192 -7.34 -15.84 -8.73
C GLY A 192 -6.89 -15.81 -7.26
N PHE A 193 -7.30 -14.78 -6.52
CA PHE A 193 -7.08 -14.71 -5.07
C PHE A 193 -7.76 -15.90 -4.37
N GLU A 194 -9.03 -16.16 -4.65
CA GLU A 194 -9.81 -17.23 -4.03
C GLU A 194 -9.23 -18.63 -4.30
N ALA A 195 -8.70 -18.86 -5.50
CA ALA A 195 -8.01 -20.09 -5.85
C ALA A 195 -6.69 -20.29 -5.10
N SER A 196 -6.02 -19.19 -4.70
CA SER A 196 -4.71 -19.24 -4.04
C SER A 196 -4.77 -19.19 -2.51
N MET A 197 -5.74 -18.46 -1.95
CA MET A 197 -5.83 -18.15 -0.51
C MET A 197 -7.11 -18.67 0.14
N GLY A 198 -8.04 -19.25 -0.63
CA GLY A 198 -9.34 -19.70 -0.14
C GLY A 198 -10.44 -18.64 -0.26
N LEU A 199 -11.64 -18.99 0.20
CA LEU A 199 -12.85 -18.16 0.05
C LEU A 199 -12.69 -16.78 0.72
N MET A 200 -13.13 -15.74 0.02
CA MET A 200 -13.23 -14.40 0.59
C MET A 200 -14.28 -14.34 1.70
N ASN A 201 -13.93 -13.68 2.79
CA ASN A 201 -14.82 -13.23 3.86
C ASN A 201 -14.78 -11.69 3.94
N GLU A 202 -15.59 -11.08 4.80
CA GLU A 202 -15.62 -9.62 4.96
C GLU A 202 -14.27 -9.01 5.40
N ILE A 203 -13.38 -9.82 6.00
CA ILE A 203 -12.07 -9.39 6.50
C ILE A 203 -11.06 -9.22 5.36
N ASN A 204 -11.12 -10.08 4.34
CA ASN A 204 -10.19 -10.08 3.19
C ASN A 204 -10.73 -9.30 1.98
N GLY A 205 -11.81 -8.55 2.22
CA GLY A 205 -12.43 -7.62 1.29
C GLY A 205 -13.76 -8.08 0.71
N ALA A 206 -14.61 -7.12 0.36
CA ALA A 206 -15.94 -7.39 -0.18
C ALA A 206 -15.87 -7.89 -1.64
N ARG A 207 -16.72 -8.86 -2.01
CA ARG A 207 -16.97 -9.28 -3.41
C ARG A 207 -17.73 -8.20 -4.17
N SER A 208 -17.06 -7.08 -4.42
CA SER A 208 -17.59 -5.92 -5.11
C SER A 208 -16.45 -5.03 -5.60
N PRO A 209 -16.73 -4.05 -6.48
CA PRO A 209 -15.77 -3.00 -6.81
C PRO A 209 -15.47 -2.01 -5.67
N ARG A 210 -16.18 -2.11 -4.53
CA ARG A 210 -16.01 -1.18 -3.41
C ARG A 210 -14.61 -1.28 -2.82
N ASP A 211 -14.04 -0.12 -2.56
CA ASP A 211 -12.78 0.03 -1.83
C ASP A 211 -13.02 -0.08 -0.33
N ASP A 212 -12.32 -1.02 0.31
CA ASP A 212 -12.29 -1.28 1.74
C ASP A 212 -10.94 -0.93 2.38
N ASP A 213 -9.95 -0.59 1.55
CA ASP A 213 -8.60 -0.18 1.98
C ASP A 213 -8.43 1.35 1.93
N GLY A 214 -8.87 1.95 0.82
CA GLY A 214 -8.77 3.39 0.57
C GLY A 214 -7.69 3.76 -0.45
N HIS A 215 -6.70 2.90 -0.70
CA HIS A 215 -5.62 3.18 -1.65
C HIS A 215 -6.16 3.47 -3.06
N GLY A 216 -7.05 2.64 -3.61
CA GLY A 216 -7.66 2.81 -4.92
C GLY A 216 -8.48 4.09 -5.04
N THR A 217 -9.23 4.46 -4.01
CA THR A 217 -9.96 5.73 -3.95
C THR A 217 -9.01 6.93 -3.94
N HIS A 218 -7.93 6.84 -3.17
CA HIS A 218 -6.93 7.90 -3.09
C HIS A 218 -6.17 8.06 -4.41
N THR A 219 -5.74 6.96 -5.04
CA THR A 219 -5.03 6.99 -6.33
C THR A 219 -5.95 7.49 -7.45
N ALA A 220 -7.19 7.00 -7.52
CA ALA A 220 -8.17 7.45 -8.50
C ALA A 220 -8.51 8.94 -8.37
N SER A 221 -8.71 9.43 -7.14
CA SER A 221 -8.98 10.85 -6.90
C SER A 221 -7.77 11.75 -7.15
N THR A 222 -6.55 11.25 -6.93
CA THR A 222 -5.32 11.97 -7.29
C THR A 222 -5.18 12.09 -8.82
N ALA A 223 -5.50 11.03 -9.56
CA ALA A 223 -5.38 11.04 -11.02
C ALA A 223 -6.45 11.94 -11.66
N VAL A 224 -7.71 11.76 -11.25
CA VAL A 224 -8.86 12.33 -11.96
C VAL A 224 -9.98 12.81 -11.03
N GLY A 225 -9.75 13.09 -9.75
CA GLY A 225 -10.81 13.60 -8.87
C GLY A 225 -11.44 14.90 -9.37
N SER A 226 -12.77 15.00 -9.26
CA SER A 226 -13.52 16.25 -9.37
C SER A 226 -13.09 17.22 -8.25
N PRO A 227 -13.18 18.54 -8.44
CA PRO A 227 -12.75 19.50 -7.42
C PRO A 227 -13.64 19.44 -6.19
N VAL A 228 -13.05 19.28 -5.02
CA VAL A 228 -13.74 19.26 -3.71
C VAL A 228 -13.22 20.40 -2.86
N GLY A 229 -14.06 21.42 -2.66
CA GLY A 229 -13.74 22.56 -1.79
C GLY A 229 -13.74 22.19 -0.31
N ASN A 230 -12.95 22.92 0.48
CA ASN A 230 -12.75 22.70 1.92
C ASN A 230 -12.30 21.26 2.25
N ALA A 231 -11.63 20.59 1.32
CA ALA A 231 -11.06 19.29 1.55
C ALA A 231 -9.90 19.44 2.54
N ASN A 232 -9.97 18.67 3.61
CA ASN A 232 -8.97 18.64 4.66
C ASN A 232 -9.01 17.28 5.35
N LEU A 233 -7.89 16.87 5.94
CA LEU A 233 -7.86 15.77 6.89
C LEU A 233 -7.81 16.40 8.27
N PHE A 234 -8.89 16.41 9.05
CA PHE A 234 -8.93 17.02 10.41
C PHE A 234 -8.36 18.47 10.48
N GLY A 235 -8.64 19.30 9.47
CA GLY A 235 -8.13 20.68 9.35
C GLY A 235 -6.73 20.82 8.75
N TYR A 236 -6.06 19.71 8.42
CA TYR A 236 -4.79 19.68 7.70
C TYR A 236 -4.98 19.77 6.19
N ALA A 237 -4.03 20.44 5.53
CA ALA A 237 -4.02 20.65 4.07
C ALA A 237 -5.34 21.23 3.53
N ASN A 238 -5.98 22.13 4.31
CA ASN A 238 -7.25 22.70 3.93
C ASN A 238 -7.14 23.46 2.59
N GLY A 239 -7.97 23.08 1.63
CA GLY A 239 -7.97 23.68 0.31
C GLY A 239 -8.97 23.01 -0.61
N THR A 240 -8.73 23.13 -1.92
CA THR A 240 -9.50 22.40 -2.92
C THR A 240 -8.70 21.18 -3.39
N ALA A 241 -9.14 19.99 -3.01
CA ALA A 241 -8.60 18.75 -3.56
C ALA A 241 -9.12 18.57 -4.99
N ARG A 242 -8.27 18.16 -5.92
CA ARG A 242 -8.65 17.86 -7.31
C ARG A 242 -7.63 16.90 -7.93
N GLY A 243 -8.08 16.13 -8.91
CA GLY A 243 -7.19 15.29 -9.69
C GLY A 243 -6.35 16.09 -10.68
N MET A 244 -5.30 15.43 -11.19
CA MET A 244 -4.44 16.00 -12.23
C MET A 244 -5.22 16.24 -13.53
N ALA A 245 -6.09 15.32 -13.92
CA ALA A 245 -6.95 15.42 -15.10
C ALA A 245 -8.43 15.49 -14.69
N VAL A 246 -8.83 16.66 -14.17
CA VAL A 246 -10.15 16.88 -13.57
C VAL A 246 -11.30 16.49 -14.48
N GLY A 247 -11.22 16.75 -15.80
CA GLY A 247 -12.29 16.46 -16.76
C GLY A 247 -12.35 15.01 -17.27
N ALA A 248 -11.34 14.17 -16.98
CA ALA A 248 -11.33 12.79 -17.41
C ALA A 248 -12.30 11.92 -16.61
N ARG A 249 -12.77 10.83 -17.20
CA ARG A 249 -13.63 9.84 -16.54
C ARG A 249 -12.78 8.73 -15.94
N VAL A 250 -13.31 8.06 -14.92
CA VAL A 250 -12.62 6.94 -14.25
C VAL A 250 -13.36 5.63 -14.45
N ALA A 251 -12.60 4.57 -14.67
CA ALA A 251 -13.06 3.20 -14.58
C ALA A 251 -12.21 2.44 -13.56
N ALA A 252 -12.83 1.98 -12.47
CA ALA A 252 -12.15 1.29 -11.39
C ALA A 252 -12.14 -0.22 -11.61
N TYR A 253 -10.99 -0.86 -11.38
CA TYR A 253 -10.80 -2.29 -11.48
C TYR A 253 -10.13 -2.78 -10.19
N LYS A 254 -10.93 -3.35 -9.27
CA LYS A 254 -10.43 -3.96 -8.04
C LYS A 254 -9.73 -5.27 -8.38
N ILE A 255 -8.40 -5.25 -8.37
CA ILE A 255 -7.54 -6.43 -8.60
C ILE A 255 -6.64 -6.73 -7.40
N VAL A 256 -6.57 -5.79 -6.45
CA VAL A 256 -5.82 -5.94 -5.22
C VAL A 256 -6.79 -6.31 -4.11
N MET A 257 -6.48 -7.42 -3.45
CA MET A 257 -7.16 -7.89 -2.24
C MET A 257 -6.18 -7.74 -1.08
N CYS A 258 -6.58 -6.99 -0.06
CA CYS A 258 -5.74 -6.77 1.10
C CYS A 258 -5.86 -7.97 2.04
N ASP A 259 -4.73 -8.67 2.21
CA ASP A 259 -4.57 -9.60 3.32
C ASP A 259 -4.01 -8.82 4.51
N ARG A 260 -4.54 -9.07 5.71
CA ARG A 260 -4.16 -8.29 6.89
C ARG A 260 -2.80 -8.75 7.39
N GLY A 261 -1.75 -8.08 6.90
CA GLY A 261 -0.45 -7.98 7.56
C GLY A 261 0.47 -9.19 7.49
N GLU A 262 1.30 -9.29 6.45
CA GLU A 262 2.49 -10.17 6.43
C GLU A 262 3.58 -9.62 5.51
N ILE A 263 4.26 -8.53 5.88
CA ILE A 263 5.52 -8.18 5.22
C ILE A 263 6.61 -8.17 6.29
N SER A 264 7.57 -9.08 6.15
CA SER A 264 8.72 -9.15 7.04
C SER A 264 9.53 -7.86 6.97
N ARG A 265 10.25 -7.53 8.06
CA ARG A 265 11.10 -6.34 8.15
C ARG A 265 12.13 -6.25 7.03
N THR A 266 12.73 -7.39 6.67
CA THR A 266 13.64 -7.50 5.53
C THR A 266 12.97 -7.20 4.20
N GLU A 267 11.74 -7.68 4.02
CA GLU A 267 11.01 -7.48 2.77
C GLU A 267 10.48 -6.04 2.62
N LYS A 268 10.24 -5.33 3.72
CA LYS A 268 10.05 -3.86 3.71
C LYS A 268 11.27 -3.14 3.13
N GLY A 269 12.48 -3.62 3.44
CA GLY A 269 13.72 -3.10 2.85
C GLY A 269 13.82 -3.26 1.33
N ASN A 270 13.34 -4.38 0.79
CA ASN A 270 13.26 -4.58 -0.66
C ASN A 270 12.30 -3.58 -1.33
N VAL A 271 11.18 -3.28 -0.69
CA VAL A 271 10.21 -2.28 -1.18
C VAL A 271 10.85 -0.88 -1.17
N VAL A 272 11.51 -0.49 -0.07
CA VAL A 272 12.18 0.82 0.03
C VAL A 272 13.29 0.96 -1.01
N LYS A 273 14.11 -0.07 -1.23
CA LYS A 273 15.14 -0.08 -2.27
C LYS A 273 14.56 0.08 -3.67
N SER A 274 13.51 -0.66 -3.96
CA SER A 274 12.84 -0.63 -5.27
C SER A 274 12.15 0.71 -5.54
N ALA A 275 11.75 1.42 -4.48
CA ALA A 275 11.21 2.79 -4.54
C ALA A 275 12.29 3.89 -4.61
N GLY A 276 13.59 3.53 -4.68
CA GLY A 276 14.71 4.48 -4.75
C GLY A 276 15.15 5.04 -3.39
N GLY A 277 14.68 4.46 -2.27
CA GLY A 277 15.13 4.81 -0.94
C GLY A 277 16.58 4.38 -0.70
N LEU A 278 17.38 5.27 -0.09
CA LEU A 278 18.80 5.04 0.19
C LEU A 278 19.04 4.31 1.52
N GLY A 279 18.01 4.19 2.34
CA GLY A 279 18.04 3.53 3.64
C GLY A 279 16.64 3.43 4.24
N MET A 280 16.52 2.69 5.34
CA MET A 280 15.24 2.55 6.02
C MET A 280 15.40 2.58 7.55
N VAL A 281 14.35 3.06 8.22
CA VAL A 281 14.23 3.00 9.68
C VAL A 281 13.06 2.11 10.01
N LEU A 282 13.29 1.08 10.83
CA LEU A 282 12.26 0.12 11.22
C LEU A 282 12.02 0.23 12.72
N ALA A 283 10.80 0.61 13.09
CA ALA A 283 10.39 0.61 14.48
C ALA A 283 9.99 -0.81 14.91
N ASN A 284 10.42 -1.19 16.10
CA ASN A 284 9.97 -2.41 16.74
C ASN A 284 8.48 -2.36 17.07
N ILE A 285 7.88 -3.55 17.11
CA ILE A 285 6.57 -3.76 17.70
C ILE A 285 6.73 -4.04 19.19
N GLU A 286 5.67 -3.86 19.96
CA GLU A 286 5.67 -4.01 21.41
C GLU A 286 6.26 -5.35 21.90
N THR A 287 6.01 -6.45 21.19
CA THR A 287 6.54 -7.78 21.56
C THR A 287 8.06 -7.85 21.53
N ASP A 288 8.71 -7.02 20.73
CA ASP A 288 10.17 -6.99 20.57
C ASP A 288 10.83 -5.86 21.40
N GLY A 289 10.02 -4.98 22.01
CA GLY A 289 10.46 -3.91 22.92
C GLY A 289 11.57 -3.02 22.34
N GLU A 290 12.58 -2.71 23.16
CA GLU A 290 13.77 -1.93 22.75
C GLU A 290 14.87 -2.79 22.11
N GLN A 291 14.63 -4.07 21.86
CA GLN A 291 15.70 -4.96 21.41
C GLN A 291 16.08 -4.66 19.97
N PRO A 292 17.35 -4.39 19.64
CA PRO A 292 17.76 -4.32 18.25
C PRO A 292 17.62 -5.71 17.61
N VAL A 293 16.58 -5.89 16.80
CA VAL A 293 16.38 -7.12 16.02
C VAL A 293 17.37 -7.08 14.85
N ALA A 294 18.33 -8.00 14.86
CA ALA A 294 19.38 -8.10 13.86
C ALA A 294 18.84 -8.75 12.57
N ASP A 295 18.11 -7.98 11.79
CA ASP A 295 17.65 -8.39 10.47
C ASP A 295 18.68 -8.02 9.39
N ALA A 296 18.96 -8.97 8.49
CA ALA A 296 19.79 -8.68 7.32
C ALA A 296 18.99 -7.81 6.33
N HIS A 297 19.38 -6.54 6.20
CA HIS A 297 18.68 -5.58 5.36
C HIS A 297 19.41 -5.31 4.04
N ILE A 298 18.64 -5.18 2.95
CA ILE A 298 19.18 -4.96 1.60
C ILE A 298 19.65 -3.51 1.35
N LEU A 299 19.32 -2.60 2.27
CA LEU A 299 19.75 -1.21 2.33
C LEU A 299 20.34 -0.94 3.71
N PRO A 300 21.19 0.10 3.87
CA PRO A 300 21.52 0.64 5.17
C PRO A 300 20.24 0.89 5.97
N ALA A 301 20.08 0.15 7.06
CA ALA A 301 18.87 0.14 7.83
C ALA A 301 19.20 0.21 9.31
N THR A 302 18.44 1.01 10.04
CA THR A 302 18.55 1.11 11.49
C THR A 302 17.23 0.68 12.10
N ALA A 303 17.31 -0.31 12.98
CA ALA A 303 16.21 -0.69 13.83
C ALA A 303 16.17 0.30 14.99
N VAL A 304 14.97 0.81 15.27
CA VAL A 304 14.70 1.65 16.41
C VAL A 304 13.74 0.91 17.33
N GLY A 305 14.02 0.93 18.62
CA GLY A 305 13.23 0.29 19.66
C GLY A 305 11.79 0.82 19.68
N PHE A 306 10.90 0.09 20.37
CA PHE A 306 9.48 0.45 20.43
C PHE A 306 9.26 1.86 21.00
N LYS A 307 10.13 2.33 21.90
CA LYS A 307 10.06 3.66 22.51
C LYS A 307 10.84 4.73 21.74
N ASP A 308 11.44 4.43 20.60
CA ASP A 308 12.36 5.36 19.96
C ASP A 308 11.69 6.57 19.30
N ASP A 309 12.38 7.69 19.50
CA ASP A 309 11.87 9.04 19.41
C ASP A 309 12.32 9.70 18.10
N LEU A 310 11.89 9.13 16.96
CA LEU A 310 12.28 9.59 15.63
C LEU A 310 11.93 11.06 15.42
N ASN A 311 12.85 11.83 14.82
CA ASN A 311 12.65 13.24 14.50
C ASN A 311 11.68 13.47 13.32
N TYR A 312 10.56 12.75 13.29
CA TYR A 312 9.52 12.89 12.30
C TYR A 312 8.69 14.14 12.59
N PRO A 313 8.24 14.87 11.56
CA PRO A 313 7.41 16.07 11.73
C PRO A 313 5.98 15.78 12.20
N SER A 314 5.71 14.60 12.79
CA SER A 314 4.42 14.18 13.34
C SER A 314 4.60 13.34 14.61
N PHE A 315 3.54 13.26 15.41
CA PHE A 315 3.49 12.48 16.65
C PHE A 315 2.36 11.46 16.56
N ALA A 316 2.67 10.20 16.86
CA ALA A 316 1.69 9.15 17.09
C ALA A 316 1.87 8.68 18.53
N VAL A 317 0.82 8.82 19.34
CA VAL A 317 0.88 8.58 20.79
C VAL A 317 -0.14 7.50 21.12
N VAL A 318 0.34 6.36 21.59
CA VAL A 318 -0.48 5.21 21.97
C VAL A 318 -0.47 5.10 23.48
N PHE A 319 -1.66 5.15 24.09
CA PHE A 319 -1.84 4.92 25.53
C PHE A 319 -2.33 3.49 25.78
N GLU A 320 -1.87 2.87 26.87
CA GLU A 320 -2.19 1.49 27.25
C GLU A 320 -3.64 1.34 27.74
N GLY A 321 -4.30 2.46 28.11
CA GLY A 321 -5.74 2.48 28.40
C GLY A 321 -6.10 2.01 29.81
N GLY A 322 -5.14 1.98 30.73
CA GLY A 322 -5.37 1.66 32.15
C GLY A 322 -6.07 2.80 32.92
N HIS A 323 -6.47 2.52 34.17
CA HIS A 323 -7.10 3.50 35.08
C HIS A 323 -6.11 4.56 35.65
N GLY A 324 -4.97 4.78 34.99
CA GLY A 324 -3.85 5.58 35.50
C GLY A 324 -3.51 6.78 34.61
N VAL A 325 -2.76 7.72 35.19
CA VAL A 325 -2.12 8.82 34.44
C VAL A 325 -0.90 8.25 33.73
N GLU A 326 -0.94 8.25 32.40
CA GLU A 326 0.18 7.90 31.53
C GLU A 326 0.86 9.17 31.00
N GLU A 327 2.19 9.17 30.92
CA GLU A 327 3.00 10.29 30.41
C GLU A 327 3.98 9.76 29.36
N ILE A 328 3.92 10.32 28.15
CA ILE A 328 4.78 9.98 27.01
C ILE A 328 5.52 11.24 26.56
N LYS A 329 6.84 11.15 26.35
CA LYS A 329 7.68 12.27 25.93
C LYS A 329 8.34 12.01 24.60
N HIS A 330 8.35 13.04 23.76
CA HIS A 330 8.97 13.05 22.46
C HIS A 330 9.83 14.29 22.26
N THR A 331 11.08 14.10 21.88
CA THR A 331 12.10 15.09 21.60
C THR A 331 12.30 15.19 20.10
N ARG A 332 12.35 16.43 19.60
CA ARG A 332 12.47 16.74 18.18
C ARG A 332 13.54 17.80 17.98
N THR A 333 14.23 17.73 16.86
CA THR A 333 15.20 18.73 16.39
C THR A 333 14.63 19.48 15.19
N LEU A 334 14.48 20.80 15.31
CA LEU A 334 14.12 21.67 14.19
C LEU A 334 15.38 22.27 13.56
N THR A 335 15.34 22.51 12.26
CA THR A 335 16.37 23.27 11.53
C THR A 335 15.69 24.45 10.85
N ASN A 336 16.19 25.66 11.05
CA ASN A 336 15.69 26.82 10.33
C ASN A 336 16.35 26.93 8.95
N VAL A 337 15.60 26.69 7.88
CA VAL A 337 16.10 26.80 6.49
C VAL A 337 15.82 28.18 5.85
N GLY A 338 15.25 29.11 6.62
CA GLY A 338 14.95 30.47 6.20
C GLY A 338 15.88 31.52 6.81
N VAL A 339 15.42 32.77 6.80
CA VAL A 339 16.08 33.87 7.53
C VAL A 339 15.96 33.65 9.04
N ALA A 340 16.83 34.30 9.81
CA ALA A 340 16.74 34.26 11.27
C ALA A 340 15.37 34.74 11.77
N GLY A 341 14.83 34.06 12.79
CA GLY A 341 13.48 34.32 13.28
C GLY A 341 13.19 33.65 14.61
N THR A 342 12.15 34.11 15.29
CA THR A 342 11.67 33.59 16.57
C THR A 342 10.28 33.02 16.39
N TYR A 343 10.11 31.76 16.77
CA TYR A 343 8.88 31.01 16.63
C TYR A 343 8.32 30.68 18.00
N LYS A 344 7.02 30.93 18.20
CA LYS A 344 6.27 30.51 19.39
C LYS A 344 5.43 29.30 19.04
N VAL A 345 5.38 28.33 19.96
CA VAL A 345 4.55 27.15 19.81
C VAL A 345 3.09 27.43 20.17
N LEU A 346 2.18 26.83 19.41
CA LEU A 346 0.76 26.78 19.70
C LEU A 346 0.30 25.33 19.56
N VAL A 347 -0.37 24.79 20.57
CA VAL A 347 -0.93 23.46 20.53
C VAL A 347 -2.45 23.54 20.39
N LYS A 348 -3.01 22.71 19.50
CA LYS A 348 -4.45 22.52 19.32
C LYS A 348 -4.75 21.03 19.48
N SER A 349 -5.80 20.67 20.21
CA SER A 349 -6.15 19.27 20.45
C SER A 349 -7.66 19.12 20.57
N ASP A 350 -8.20 18.05 19.98
CA ASP A 350 -9.59 17.62 20.19
C ASP A 350 -9.72 16.61 21.35
N ALA A 351 -8.61 16.27 22.01
CA ALA A 351 -8.54 15.37 23.16
C ALA A 351 -8.49 16.17 24.47
N PRO A 352 -9.63 16.49 25.12
CA PRO A 352 -9.64 17.28 26.36
C PRO A 352 -8.99 16.56 27.55
N PHE A 353 -8.86 15.23 27.48
CA PHE A 353 -8.27 14.38 28.52
C PHE A 353 -6.77 14.10 28.28
N VAL A 354 -6.15 14.71 27.25
CA VAL A 354 -4.69 14.66 27.04
C VAL A 354 -4.12 16.07 27.17
N LYS A 355 -3.33 16.30 28.22
CA LYS A 355 -2.54 17.52 28.38
C LYS A 355 -1.26 17.40 27.54
N ILE A 356 -1.03 18.40 26.70
CA ILE A 356 0.14 18.49 25.83
C ILE A 356 0.97 19.70 26.26
N SER A 357 2.24 19.50 26.56
CA SER A 357 3.18 20.57 26.92
C SER A 357 4.45 20.51 26.10
N VAL A 358 5.00 21.66 25.74
CA VAL A 358 6.17 21.78 24.86
C VAL A 358 7.24 22.61 25.56
N GLU A 359 8.48 22.13 25.59
CA GLU A 359 9.61 22.82 26.20
C GLU A 359 10.83 22.85 25.25
N PRO A 360 11.41 24.02 24.94
CA PRO A 360 10.91 25.36 25.29
C PRO A 360 9.68 25.76 24.45
N GLU A 361 8.85 26.69 24.94
CA GLU A 361 7.68 27.20 24.18
C GLU A 361 8.04 28.19 23.07
N VAL A 362 9.26 28.74 23.10
CA VAL A 362 9.77 29.71 22.14
C VAL A 362 11.16 29.30 21.68
N LEU A 363 11.37 29.31 20.37
CA LEU A 363 12.65 29.01 19.74
C LEU A 363 13.08 30.15 18.83
N SER A 364 14.26 30.71 19.10
CA SER A 364 14.90 31.71 18.24
C SER A 364 16.04 31.07 17.46
N PHE A 365 16.04 31.20 16.14
CA PHE A 365 17.04 30.59 15.25
C PHE A 365 17.82 31.63 14.45
N LYS A 366 19.10 31.35 14.22
CA LYS A 366 19.86 31.86 13.07
C LYS A 366 19.57 30.99 11.83
N THR A 367 19.98 31.45 10.66
CA THR A 367 19.89 30.65 9.42
C THR A 367 20.70 29.37 9.55
N ASN A 368 20.08 28.24 9.19
CA ASN A 368 20.59 26.86 9.29
C ASN A 368 20.89 26.37 10.72
N GLU A 369 20.49 27.11 11.75
CA GLU A 369 20.65 26.66 13.14
C GLU A 369 19.67 25.53 13.46
N LYS A 370 20.13 24.59 14.30
CA LYS A 370 19.33 23.48 14.81
C LYS A 370 19.03 23.67 16.29
N LYS A 371 17.79 23.39 16.72
CA LYS A 371 17.39 23.42 18.14
C LYS A 371 16.47 22.26 18.48
N LEU A 372 16.58 21.82 19.72
CA LEU A 372 15.76 20.75 20.28
C LEU A 372 14.55 21.32 21.00
N TYR A 373 13.46 20.57 20.99
CA TYR A 373 12.32 20.76 21.88
C TYR A 373 11.75 19.40 22.28
N THR A 374 11.12 19.34 23.45
CA THR A 374 10.44 18.16 23.96
C THR A 374 8.95 18.43 24.09
N VAL A 375 8.14 17.53 23.57
CA VAL A 375 6.69 17.48 23.73
C VAL A 375 6.35 16.38 24.73
N THR A 376 5.54 16.71 25.71
CA THR A 376 5.02 15.76 26.71
C THR A 376 3.51 15.62 26.53
N PHE A 377 3.05 14.38 26.45
CA PHE A 377 1.64 14.00 26.35
C PHE A 377 1.24 13.28 27.63
N ARG A 378 0.25 13.81 28.35
CA ARG A 378 -0.15 13.28 29.65
C ARG A 378 -1.66 13.10 29.74
N THR A 379 -2.12 11.90 30.09
CA THR A 379 -3.56 11.62 30.24
C THR A 379 -4.10 12.10 31.59
N SER A 380 -5.40 12.39 31.66
CA SER A 380 -6.08 12.77 32.91
C SER A 380 -6.59 11.57 33.73
N GLY A 381 -6.35 10.33 33.30
CA GLY A 381 -6.79 9.10 33.99
C GLY A 381 -8.24 8.65 33.70
N SER A 382 -8.98 9.37 32.87
CA SER A 382 -10.33 9.00 32.42
C SER A 382 -10.30 8.46 30.98
N LYS A 383 -10.96 7.32 30.75
CA LYS A 383 -11.03 6.68 29.43
C LYS A 383 -11.94 7.50 28.48
N PRO A 384 -11.48 7.85 27.27
CA PRO A 384 -12.34 8.51 26.30
C PRO A 384 -13.40 7.58 25.71
N SER A 385 -14.50 8.15 25.25
CA SER A 385 -15.55 7.43 24.50
C SER A 385 -15.12 7.07 23.08
N SER A 386 -14.17 7.81 22.50
CA SER A 386 -13.54 7.54 21.21
C SER A 386 -12.23 6.77 21.37
N SER A 387 -11.96 5.83 20.45
CA SER A 387 -10.70 5.07 20.42
C SER A 387 -9.53 5.86 19.83
N HIS A 388 -9.80 6.99 19.17
CA HIS A 388 -8.81 7.82 18.50
C HIS A 388 -9.17 9.30 18.61
N ASN A 389 -8.15 10.14 18.73
CA ASN A 389 -8.25 11.59 18.80
C ASN A 389 -7.07 12.25 18.08
N PHE A 390 -7.16 13.55 17.81
CA PHE A 390 -6.16 14.28 17.04
C PHE A 390 -5.82 15.65 17.64
N GLY A 391 -4.63 16.12 17.30
CA GLY A 391 -4.15 17.44 17.66
C GLY A 391 -3.09 17.93 16.68
N SER A 392 -2.57 19.13 16.92
CA SER A 392 -1.53 19.78 16.12
C SER A 392 -0.59 20.57 17.02
N LEU A 393 0.69 20.55 16.71
CA LEU A 393 1.69 21.48 17.24
C LEU A 393 2.10 22.44 16.12
N GLU A 394 1.97 23.74 16.34
CA GLU A 394 2.28 24.79 15.36
C GLU A 394 3.39 25.70 15.89
N TRP A 395 4.48 25.83 15.14
CA TRP A 395 5.49 26.87 15.36
C TRP A 395 5.19 28.07 14.45
N SER A 396 5.04 29.26 15.03
CA SER A 396 4.69 30.47 14.28
C SER A 396 5.53 31.68 14.66
N ASP A 397 5.98 32.44 13.65
CA ASP A 397 6.60 33.77 13.79
C ASP A 397 5.60 34.91 13.43
N GLY A 398 4.32 34.57 13.24
CA GLY A 398 3.26 35.47 12.79
C GLY A 398 3.10 35.58 11.26
N LYS A 399 4.05 35.08 10.47
CA LYS A 399 3.98 35.03 8.99
C LYS A 399 4.01 33.60 8.47
N THR A 400 4.90 32.80 9.01
CA THR A 400 5.15 31.40 8.66
C THR A 400 4.61 30.51 9.78
N VAL A 401 3.87 29.47 9.42
CA VAL A 401 3.38 28.47 10.37
C VAL A 401 3.87 27.09 9.94
N VAL A 402 4.65 26.44 10.81
CA VAL A 402 5.09 25.05 10.63
C VAL A 402 4.24 24.18 11.55
N ARG A 403 3.42 23.31 10.97
CA ARG A 403 2.48 22.46 11.71
C ARG A 403 2.91 20.99 11.69
N SER A 404 2.96 20.37 12.86
CA SER A 404 3.18 18.94 13.08
C SER A 404 1.89 18.26 13.57
N PRO A 405 1.37 17.24 12.87
CA PRO A 405 0.19 16.53 13.32
C PRO A 405 0.45 15.62 14.51
N ILE A 406 -0.57 15.47 15.34
CA ILE A 406 -0.60 14.59 16.51
C ILE A 406 -1.81 13.67 16.37
N ALA A 407 -1.60 12.36 16.51
CA ALA A 407 -2.66 11.37 16.62
C ALA A 407 -2.54 10.64 17.96
N PHE A 408 -3.67 10.42 18.61
CA PHE A 408 -3.80 9.67 19.85
C PHE A 408 -4.59 8.39 19.59
N SER A 409 -4.17 7.29 20.21
CA SER A 409 -4.95 6.07 20.28
C SER A 409 -4.85 5.43 21.66
N TRP A 410 -5.86 4.62 22.01
CA TRP A 410 -5.90 3.81 23.21
C TRP A 410 -6.00 2.35 22.82
N LYS A 411 -5.21 1.48 23.45
CA LYS A 411 -5.36 0.04 23.24
C LYS A 411 -6.75 -0.41 23.72
N LEU A 412 -7.42 -1.17 22.88
CA LEU A 412 -8.61 -1.91 23.26
C LEU A 412 -8.12 -3.11 24.07
N GLN A 413 -8.52 -3.20 25.34
CA GLN A 413 -8.39 -4.43 26.14
C GLN A 413 -9.44 -5.45 25.72
#